data_AF-A0A2S5QLM7-F1
#
_entry.id   AF-A0A2S5QLM7-F1
#
_cell.length_a   1.000
_cell.length_b   1.000
_cell.length_c   1.000
_cell.angle_alpha   90.00
_cell.angle_beta   90.00
_cell.angle_gamma   90.00
#
_symmetry.space_group_name_H-M   'P 1'
#
loop_
_entity.id
_entity.type
_entity.pdbx_description
1 polymer ?
#
loop_
_entity_poly.entity_id
_entity_poly.type
_entity_poly.pdbx_seq_one_letter_code
_entity_poly.pdbx_strand_id
1 'polypeptide(L)'
;MDCRQFLLGLSAIGASGLTIAEARYWPESGFTKPCFSDLPDELKQHLLMQTIWMDIDAAKAWDAHIIGVGDNGGDVWCNPDMDNWSHLILKIQKDFYMNGGCITSRREDETFIASMVGLSANMTAQNHAICV
;
A
#
# COMPACT_ATOMS: atom_id res chain seq x y z
N MET A 1 25.26 1.16 -38.99
CA MET A 1 23.99 0.78 -38.34
C MET A 1 23.06 1.97 -38.45
N ASP A 2 21.94 1.81 -39.13
CA ASP A 2 20.97 2.90 -39.33
C ASP A 2 20.09 3.08 -38.10
N CYS A 3 19.69 4.32 -37.79
CA CYS A 3 18.82 4.66 -36.67
C CYS A 3 17.52 3.82 -36.67
N ARG A 4 17.00 3.49 -37.85
CA ARG A 4 15.82 2.62 -38.02
C ARG A 4 16.05 1.19 -37.53
N GLN A 5 17.21 0.60 -37.84
CA GLN A 5 17.54 -0.76 -37.37
C GLN A 5 17.79 -0.78 -35.86
N PHE A 6 18.36 0.29 -35.32
CA PHE A 6 18.56 0.45 -33.88
C PHE A 6 17.23 0.58 -33.11
N LEU A 7 16.31 1.41 -33.59
CA LEU A 7 14.98 1.56 -32.99
C LEU A 7 14.14 0.28 -33.10
N LEU A 8 14.22 -0.43 -34.23
CA LEU A 8 13.58 -1.74 -34.37
C LEU A 8 14.16 -2.77 -33.39
N GLY A 9 15.49 -2.79 -33.22
CA GLY A 9 16.15 -3.64 -32.22
C GLY A 9 15.72 -3.33 -30.79
N LEU A 10 15.67 -2.05 -30.41
CA LEU A 10 15.16 -1.61 -29.11
C LEU A 10 13.69 -1.98 -28.90
N SER A 11 12.85 -1.85 -29.93
CA SER A 11 11.43 -2.21 -29.83
C SER A 11 11.24 -3.72 -29.66
N ALA A 12 12.04 -4.55 -30.34
CA ALA A 12 11.96 -6.00 -30.23
C ALA A 12 12.46 -6.50 -28.87
N ILE A 13 13.54 -5.93 -28.34
CA ILE A 13 14.05 -6.21 -26.99
C ILE A 13 13.06 -5.69 -25.94
N GLY A 14 12.49 -4.49 -26.14
CA GLY A 14 11.48 -3.93 -25.26
C GLY A 14 10.21 -4.78 -25.21
N ALA A 15 9.67 -5.19 -26.36
CA ALA A 15 8.46 -6.01 -26.43
C ALA A 15 8.65 -7.40 -25.82
N SER A 16 9.79 -8.06 -26.09
CA SER A 16 10.09 -9.37 -25.50
C SER A 16 10.43 -9.30 -24.00
N GLY A 17 11.07 -8.23 -23.55
CA GLY A 17 11.31 -7.99 -22.12
C GLY A 17 10.02 -7.74 -21.35
N LEU A 18 9.08 -6.98 -21.92
CA LEU A 18 7.79 -6.68 -21.31
C LEU A 18 6.92 -7.95 -21.18
N THR A 19 6.85 -8.82 -22.18
CA THR A 19 6.04 -10.04 -22.09
C THR A 19 6.55 -11.02 -21.03
N ILE A 20 7.86 -11.15 -20.88
CA ILE A 20 8.47 -11.98 -19.82
C ILE A 20 8.24 -11.36 -18.44
N ALA A 21 8.37 -10.03 -18.34
CA ALA A 21 8.15 -9.31 -17.09
C ALA A 21 6.67 -9.36 -16.65
N GLU A 22 5.74 -9.19 -17.58
CA GLU A 22 4.30 -9.39 -17.33
C GLU A 22 4.04 -10.83 -16.88
N ALA A 23 4.56 -11.84 -17.57
CA ALA A 23 4.30 -13.24 -17.19
C ALA A 23 4.81 -13.63 -15.79
N ARG A 24 5.84 -12.95 -15.25
CA ARG A 24 6.44 -13.30 -13.95
C ARG A 24 6.16 -12.31 -12.82
N TYR A 25 6.02 -11.04 -13.12
CA TYR A 25 5.96 -9.97 -12.14
C TYR A 25 4.67 -9.16 -12.25
N TRP A 26 3.66 -9.64 -13.00
CA TRP A 26 2.36 -9.00 -13.02
C TRP A 26 1.76 -8.96 -11.61
N PRO A 27 1.39 -7.78 -11.12
CA PRO A 27 0.73 -7.67 -9.83
C PRO A 27 -0.69 -8.18 -9.97
N GLU A 28 -0.91 -9.46 -9.63
CA GLU A 28 -2.24 -10.08 -9.61
C GLU A 28 -3.22 -9.29 -8.72
N SER A 29 -2.70 -8.63 -7.69
CA SER A 29 -3.44 -7.79 -6.74
C SER A 29 -3.69 -6.35 -7.24
N GLY A 30 -3.20 -5.99 -8.42
CA GLY A 30 -3.25 -4.64 -8.98
C GLY A 30 -2.17 -3.68 -8.41
N PHE A 31 -2.16 -2.45 -8.93
CA PHE A 31 -1.18 -1.42 -8.55
C PHE A 31 -1.66 -0.49 -7.43
N THR A 32 -2.93 -0.60 -7.03
CA THR A 32 -3.55 0.26 -6.03
C THR A 32 -4.18 -0.59 -4.93
N LYS A 33 -3.87 -0.25 -3.68
CA LYS A 33 -4.53 -0.79 -2.51
C LYS A 33 -6.01 -0.36 -2.50
N PRO A 34 -6.95 -1.32 -2.42
CA PRO A 34 -8.33 -1.01 -2.11
C PRO A 34 -8.41 -0.47 -0.67
N CYS A 35 -8.96 0.73 -0.53
CA CYS A 35 -9.05 1.41 0.75
C CYS A 35 -10.37 1.11 1.43
N PHE A 36 -10.46 -0.08 2.02
CA PHE A 36 -11.59 -0.47 2.86
C PHE A 36 -11.47 0.17 4.24
N SER A 37 -12.59 0.64 4.79
CA SER A 37 -12.69 1.10 6.19
C SER A 37 -12.62 -0.07 7.17
N ASP A 38 -13.09 -1.24 6.74
CA ASP A 38 -13.15 -2.47 7.53
C ASP A 38 -12.51 -3.64 6.78
N LEU A 39 -12.10 -4.68 7.52
CA LEU A 39 -11.66 -5.92 6.89
C LEU A 39 -12.85 -6.59 6.19
N PRO A 40 -12.77 -6.98 4.90
CA PRO A 40 -13.84 -7.69 4.22
C PRO A 40 -14.21 -8.99 4.94
N ASP A 41 -15.49 -9.35 4.96
CA ASP A 41 -15.97 -10.51 5.72
C ASP A 41 -15.36 -11.83 5.23
N GLU A 42 -15.03 -11.91 3.94
CA GLU A 42 -14.31 -13.05 3.37
C GLU A 42 -12.94 -13.24 4.01
N LEU A 43 -12.22 -12.15 4.33
CA LEU A 43 -10.94 -12.21 5.02
C LEU A 43 -11.11 -12.46 6.53
N LYS A 44 -12.12 -11.86 7.16
CA LYS A 44 -12.41 -12.09 8.59
C LYS A 44 -12.71 -13.57 8.86
N GLN A 45 -13.48 -14.19 7.97
CA GLN A 45 -13.92 -15.58 8.10
C GLN A 45 -12.92 -16.58 7.50
N HIS A 46 -11.81 -16.10 6.92
CA HIS A 46 -10.82 -16.98 6.33
C HIS A 46 -10.12 -17.81 7.41
N LEU A 47 -10.03 -19.12 7.19
CA LEU A 47 -9.47 -20.08 8.17
C LEU A 47 -8.06 -19.68 8.65
N LEU A 48 -7.22 -19.20 7.74
CA LEU A 48 -5.87 -18.73 8.08
C LEU A 48 -5.90 -17.54 9.05
N MET A 49 -6.82 -16.58 8.86
CA MET A 49 -6.93 -15.41 9.71
C MET A 49 -7.37 -15.83 11.12
N GLN A 50 -8.39 -16.68 11.23
CA GLN A 50 -8.83 -17.24 12.51
C GLN A 50 -7.72 -18.01 13.22
N THR A 51 -6.93 -18.80 12.48
CA THR A 51 -5.83 -19.58 13.04
C THR A 51 -4.70 -18.69 13.57
N ILE A 52 -4.35 -17.61 12.86
CA ILE A 52 -3.29 -16.68 13.27
C ILE A 52 -3.67 -15.96 14.57
N TRP A 53 -4.94 -15.60 14.74
CA TRP A 53 -5.44 -14.88 15.91
C TRP A 53 -5.88 -15.79 17.06
N MET A 54 -5.83 -17.12 16.88
CA MET A 54 -6.15 -18.07 17.93
C MET A 54 -5.23 -17.86 19.13
N ASP A 55 -5.83 -17.71 20.32
CA ASP A 55 -5.14 -17.44 21.58
C ASP A 55 -4.35 -16.11 21.67
N ILE A 56 -4.45 -15.23 20.65
CA ILE A 56 -3.87 -13.88 20.67
C ILE A 56 -4.96 -12.86 20.99
N ASP A 57 -4.78 -12.08 22.04
CA ASP A 57 -5.66 -10.94 22.36
C ASP A 57 -5.29 -9.72 21.49
N ALA A 58 -6.12 -9.42 20.48
CA ALA A 58 -5.93 -8.29 19.57
C ALA A 58 -5.82 -6.94 20.30
N ALA A 59 -6.42 -6.77 21.49
CA ALA A 59 -6.29 -5.54 22.26
C ALA A 59 -4.88 -5.34 22.86
N LYS A 60 -4.06 -6.40 22.88
CA LYS A 60 -2.68 -6.41 23.39
C LYS A 60 -1.63 -6.43 22.27
N ALA A 61 -2.03 -6.43 21.01
CA ALA A 61 -1.12 -6.36 19.88
C ALA A 61 -0.73 -4.89 19.62
N TRP A 62 0.50 -4.52 20.00
CA TRP A 62 0.98 -3.14 19.92
C TRP A 62 2.27 -3.06 19.08
N ASP A 63 2.12 -3.14 17.77
CA ASP A 63 3.19 -2.74 16.85
C ASP A 63 2.58 -1.92 15.72
N ALA A 64 3.07 -0.69 15.55
CA ALA A 64 2.58 0.23 14.55
C ALA A 64 3.74 1.10 14.05
N HIS A 65 3.98 1.04 12.74
CA HIS A 65 4.86 1.97 12.07
C HIS A 65 4.03 3.08 11.44
N ILE A 66 4.27 4.31 11.90
CA ILE A 66 3.54 5.49 11.44
C ILE A 66 4.35 6.18 10.36
N ILE A 67 3.71 6.45 9.23
CA ILE A 67 4.26 7.26 8.15
C ILE A 67 3.51 8.58 8.16
N GLY A 68 4.25 9.68 8.12
CA GLY A 68 3.69 11.02 8.02
C GLY A 68 4.55 11.90 7.12
N VAL A 69 4.04 13.09 6.83
CA VAL A 69 4.73 14.14 6.08
C VAL A 69 4.91 15.43 6.88
N GLY A 70 4.33 15.50 8.08
CA GLY A 70 4.44 16.65 8.98
C GLY A 70 3.52 17.80 8.59
N ASP A 71 2.43 17.54 7.87
CA ASP A 71 1.48 18.57 7.48
C ASP A 71 0.65 19.12 8.66
N ASN A 72 0.69 18.43 9.80
CA ASN A 72 0.13 18.87 11.08
C ASN A 72 1.14 19.60 11.99
N GLY A 73 2.29 20.06 11.45
CA GLY A 73 3.28 20.84 12.21
C GLY A 73 4.17 20.02 13.14
N GLY A 74 4.28 18.71 12.92
CA GLY A 74 5.24 17.84 13.60
C GLY A 74 6.64 17.88 12.97
N ASP A 75 7.61 17.24 13.63
CA ASP A 75 9.01 17.15 13.17
C ASP A 75 9.22 16.12 12.04
N VAL A 76 8.14 15.49 11.56
CA VAL A 76 8.19 14.56 10.44
C VAL A 76 8.40 15.38 9.16
N TRP A 77 9.36 14.98 8.34
CA TRP A 77 9.70 15.71 7.13
C TRP A 77 9.70 14.78 5.92
N CYS A 78 9.03 15.21 4.87
CA CYS A 78 9.09 14.59 3.55
C CYS A 78 9.85 15.53 2.59
N ASN A 79 10.68 14.95 1.71
CA ASN A 79 11.41 15.75 0.73
C ASN A 79 10.41 16.41 -0.24
N PRO A 80 10.40 17.76 -0.40
CA PRO A 80 9.46 18.44 -1.30
C PRO A 80 9.59 18.02 -2.77
N ASP A 81 10.74 17.48 -3.20
CA ASP A 81 10.90 16.92 -4.54
C ASP A 81 9.96 15.74 -4.81
N MET A 82 9.49 15.06 -3.75
CA MET A 82 8.51 13.97 -3.85
C MET A 82 7.12 14.45 -4.30
N ASP A 83 6.84 15.75 -4.28
CA ASP A 83 5.61 16.34 -4.85
C ASP A 83 5.80 16.85 -6.27
N ASN A 84 7.01 16.78 -6.81
CA ASN A 84 7.35 17.37 -8.09
C ASN A 84 7.48 16.31 -9.20
N TRP A 85 6.72 16.49 -10.28
CA TRP A 85 6.78 15.62 -11.47
C TRP A 85 8.12 15.67 -12.22
N SER A 86 8.96 16.70 -12.02
CA SER A 86 10.33 16.68 -12.56
C SER A 86 11.21 15.63 -11.87
N HIS A 87 10.85 15.21 -10.67
CA HIS A 87 11.49 14.13 -9.92
C HIS A 87 10.60 12.87 -9.94
N LEU A 88 10.30 12.38 -11.15
CA LEU A 88 9.32 11.32 -11.40
C LEU A 88 9.46 10.09 -10.48
N ILE A 89 10.70 9.63 -10.23
CA ILE A 89 10.94 8.48 -9.35
C ILE A 89 10.49 8.77 -7.91
N LEU A 90 10.84 9.94 -7.38
CA LEU A 90 10.46 10.38 -6.04
C LEU A 90 8.94 10.57 -5.94
N LYS A 91 8.33 11.11 -7.00
CA LYS A 91 6.88 11.30 -7.09
C LYS A 91 6.12 9.98 -7.06
N ILE A 92 6.53 9.02 -7.89
CA ILE A 92 5.94 7.67 -7.91
C ILE A 92 6.15 6.96 -6.56
N GLN A 93 7.33 7.12 -5.95
CA GLN A 93 7.59 6.56 -4.63
C GLN A 93 6.65 7.14 -3.57
N LYS A 94 6.40 8.46 -3.59
CA LYS A 94 5.41 9.09 -2.69
C LYS A 94 4.02 8.51 -2.92
N ASP A 95 3.59 8.45 -4.16
CA ASP A 95 2.25 7.96 -4.53
C ASP A 95 2.04 6.51 -4.10
N PHE A 96 3.09 5.67 -4.17
CA PHE A 96 3.06 4.30 -3.66
C PHE A 96 2.80 4.26 -2.14
N TYR A 97 3.53 5.05 -1.34
CA TYR A 97 3.31 5.10 0.11
C TYR A 97 1.94 5.68 0.48
N MET A 98 1.51 6.75 -0.21
CA MET A 98 0.20 7.37 0.01
C MET A 98 -0.94 6.41 -0.31
N ASN A 99 -0.80 5.63 -1.39
CA ASN A 99 -1.75 4.58 -1.73
C ASN A 99 -1.80 3.48 -0.67
N GLY A 100 -0.65 3.03 -0.15
CA GLY A 100 -0.57 2.06 0.94
C GLY A 100 -1.25 2.52 2.22
N GLY A 101 -1.13 3.82 2.55
CA GLY A 101 -1.76 4.45 3.70
C GLY A 101 -3.22 4.85 3.51
N CYS A 102 -3.79 4.66 2.31
CA CYS A 102 -5.14 5.12 1.96
C CYS A 102 -5.37 6.62 2.14
N ILE A 103 -4.35 7.40 1.80
CA ILE A 103 -4.36 8.85 1.94
C ILE A 103 -4.98 9.47 0.69
N THR A 104 -6.07 10.21 0.87
CA THR A 104 -6.86 10.80 -0.24
C THR A 104 -6.96 12.33 -0.18
N SER A 105 -6.48 12.95 0.89
CA SER A 105 -6.61 14.39 1.14
C SER A 105 -5.25 15.04 1.40
N ARG A 106 -5.17 16.38 1.31
CA ARG A 106 -4.00 17.16 1.73
C ARG A 106 -3.78 17.20 3.25
N ARG A 107 -4.52 16.40 4.02
CA ARG A 107 -4.33 16.16 5.45
C ARG A 107 -3.86 14.72 5.61
N GLU A 108 -2.65 14.49 5.13
CA GLU A 108 -2.01 13.20 4.95
C GLU A 108 -1.84 12.50 6.31
N ASP A 109 -1.33 13.21 7.32
CA ASP A 109 -1.11 12.66 8.66
C ASP A 109 -2.45 12.28 9.35
N GLU A 110 -3.44 13.16 9.30
CA GLU A 110 -4.77 12.91 9.88
C GLU A 110 -5.47 11.71 9.22
N THR A 111 -5.42 11.65 7.88
CA THR A 111 -6.07 10.58 7.11
C THR A 111 -5.42 9.22 7.36
N PHE A 112 -4.10 9.20 7.51
CA PHE A 112 -3.35 7.98 7.82
C PHE A 112 -3.75 7.42 9.18
N ILE A 113 -3.74 8.25 10.22
CA ILE A 113 -4.12 7.83 11.58
C ILE A 113 -5.58 7.36 11.63
N ALA A 114 -6.51 8.08 10.99
CA ALA A 114 -7.91 7.68 10.93
C ALA A 114 -8.09 6.29 10.29
N SER A 115 -7.37 6.03 9.20
CA SER A 115 -7.41 4.73 8.52
C SER A 115 -6.84 3.61 9.39
N MET A 116 -5.72 3.86 10.09
CA MET A 116 -5.09 2.90 10.99
C MET A 116 -5.99 2.56 12.18
N VAL A 117 -6.60 3.57 12.81
CA VAL A 117 -7.53 3.38 13.94
C VAL A 117 -8.78 2.61 13.51
N GLY A 118 -9.32 2.90 12.32
CA GLY A 118 -10.45 2.14 11.76
C GLY A 118 -10.15 0.66 11.60
N LEU A 119 -8.98 0.33 11.04
CA LEU A 119 -8.56 -1.05 10.85
C LEU A 119 -8.30 -1.78 12.18
N SER A 120 -7.63 -1.14 13.15
CA SER A 120 -7.32 -1.77 14.44
C SER A 120 -8.56 -2.03 15.29
N ALA A 121 -9.55 -1.13 15.27
CA ALA A 121 -10.82 -1.33 15.96
C ALA A 121 -11.56 -2.58 15.45
N ASN A 122 -11.53 -2.81 14.14
CA ASN A 122 -12.17 -3.96 13.50
C ASN A 122 -11.48 -5.30 13.78
N MET A 123 -10.19 -5.29 14.09
CA MET A 123 -9.47 -6.50 14.50
C MET A 123 -9.87 -6.91 15.92
N THR A 124 -10.06 -5.95 16.82
CA THR A 124 -10.48 -6.21 18.21
C THR A 124 -11.91 -6.74 18.30
N ALA A 125 -12.81 -6.23 17.46
CA ALA A 125 -14.21 -6.68 17.42
C ALA A 125 -14.37 -8.17 17.02
N GLN A 126 -13.44 -8.72 16.23
CA GLN A 126 -13.50 -10.12 15.77
C GLN A 126 -13.14 -11.12 16.88
N ASN A 127 -12.18 -10.80 17.74
CA ASN A 127 -11.76 -11.72 18.81
C ASN A 127 -12.86 -12.01 19.84
N HIS A 128 -13.76 -11.06 20.08
CA HIS A 128 -14.89 -11.28 20.99
C HIS A 128 -16.00 -12.18 20.37
N ALA A 129 -16.00 -12.37 19.05
CA ALA A 129 -17.00 -13.19 18.35
C ALA A 129 -16.58 -14.67 18.22
N ILE A 130 -15.33 -15.03 18.53
CA ILE A 130 -14.78 -16.38 18.41
C ILE A 130 -15.02 -17.22 19.70
N CYS A 131 -15.47 -16.59 20.79
CA CYS A 131 -15.89 -17.28 22.01
C CYS A 131 -17.38 -17.66 21.97
N VAL A 132 -17.78 -18.53 21.04
CA VAL A 132 -19.06 -19.28 21.12
C VAL A 132 -18.87 -20.71 20.64
#